data_AF-A0A080LSJ3-F1
#
_entry.id   AF-A0A080LSJ3-F1
#
_cell.length_a   1.000
_cell.length_b   1.000
_cell.length_c   1.000
_cell.angle_alpha   90.00
_cell.angle_beta   90.00
_cell.angle_gamma   90.00
#
_symmetry.space_group_name_H-M   'P 1'
#
loop_
_entity.id
_entity.type
_entity.pdbx_description
1 polymer ?
#
loop_
_entity_poly.entity_id
_entity_poly.type
_entity_poly.pdbx_seq_one_letter_code
_entity_poly.pdbx_strand_id
1 'polypeptide(L)'
;MRWLMSLLLIGLAPAVSADSLSVCYNYDCLAEAEVNYGAEQLTRVRDLLGVARNAAEERERLSLAIGWLLGWAGEQTPISADRGGNFADDGVFGRMDCIDHSTTTTRLLRLLESHRWLSFHRVLEPVRRVLYLFEVHYSAQIEEIESLTTASALAAAPARYVVDSWFRDNGRPAVVMALPSWLDGQGWEESGVSVVAGGLGDGSPIEH
;
A
#
# COMPACT_ATOMS: atom_id res chain seq x y z
N MET A 1 -10.09 -35.78 58.51
CA MET A 1 -10.96 -35.09 57.52
C MET A 1 -10.09 -34.63 56.36
N ARG A 2 -10.35 -35.16 55.14
CA ARG A 2 -9.57 -34.87 53.93
C ARG A 2 -10.13 -33.59 53.31
N TRP A 3 -9.33 -32.51 53.27
CA TRP A 3 -9.67 -31.31 52.51
C TRP A 3 -9.36 -31.56 51.04
N LEU A 4 -10.39 -31.58 50.19
CA LEU A 4 -10.24 -31.58 48.73
C LEU A 4 -9.86 -30.16 48.29
N MET A 5 -8.62 -30.00 47.81
CA MET A 5 -8.19 -28.85 47.02
C MET A 5 -8.66 -29.05 45.58
N SER A 6 -9.74 -28.36 45.20
CA SER A 6 -10.15 -28.26 43.80
C SER A 6 -9.24 -27.26 43.08
N LEU A 7 -8.30 -27.74 42.27
CA LEU A 7 -7.56 -26.91 41.32
C LEU A 7 -8.49 -26.53 40.16
N LEU A 8 -8.83 -25.24 40.10
CA LEU A 8 -9.50 -24.63 38.96
C LEU A 8 -8.46 -24.33 37.88
N LEU A 9 -8.38 -25.19 36.86
CA LEU A 9 -7.59 -24.93 35.64
C LEU A 9 -8.34 -23.88 34.79
N ILE A 10 -7.99 -22.61 34.97
CA ILE A 10 -8.38 -21.54 34.04
C ILE A 10 -7.48 -21.70 32.81
N GLY A 11 -8.03 -22.22 31.72
CA GLY A 11 -7.35 -22.25 30.43
C GLY A 11 -7.15 -20.83 29.91
N LEU A 12 -5.90 -20.37 29.84
CA LEU A 12 -5.54 -19.21 29.03
C LEU A 12 -5.69 -19.62 27.56
N ALA A 13 -6.82 -19.29 26.94
CA ALA A 13 -6.86 -19.23 25.48
C ALA A 13 -5.90 -18.12 25.04
N PRO A 14 -4.95 -18.37 24.12
CA PRO A 14 -4.15 -17.29 23.57
C PRO A 14 -5.12 -16.26 22.96
N ALA A 15 -4.97 -15.00 23.34
CA ALA A 15 -5.66 -13.92 22.66
C ALA A 15 -5.27 -14.01 21.18
N VAL A 16 -6.25 -14.29 20.32
CA VAL A 16 -6.04 -14.24 18.87
C VAL A 16 -5.65 -12.79 18.58
N SER A 17 -4.38 -12.57 18.24
CA SER A 17 -3.90 -11.26 17.82
C SER A 17 -4.58 -10.93 16.50
N ALA A 18 -5.55 -10.04 16.56
CA ALA A 18 -6.22 -9.50 15.40
C ALA A 18 -6.04 -8.00 15.43
N ASP A 19 -5.62 -7.43 14.31
CA ASP A 19 -5.58 -5.99 14.13
C ASP A 19 -6.76 -5.57 13.28
N SER A 20 -7.35 -4.43 13.61
CA SER A 20 -8.37 -3.81 12.76
C SER A 20 -7.86 -2.52 12.14
N LEU A 21 -8.37 -2.21 10.97
CA LEU A 21 -8.01 -1.02 10.21
C LEU A 21 -9.18 -0.56 9.35
N SER A 22 -9.48 0.73 9.39
CA SER A 22 -10.45 1.36 8.50
C SER A 22 -9.87 1.55 7.10
N VAL A 23 -10.57 1.05 6.08
CA VAL A 23 -10.28 1.28 4.65
C VAL A 23 -11.23 2.32 4.07
N CYS A 24 -10.72 3.23 3.24
CA CYS A 24 -11.48 4.24 2.51
C CYS A 24 -11.94 3.72 1.16
N TYR A 25 -13.12 4.13 0.70
CA TYR A 25 -13.62 3.84 -0.65
C TYR A 25 -14.73 4.81 -1.09
N ASN A 26 -15.18 4.66 -2.32
CA ASN A 26 -16.17 5.48 -3.04
C ASN A 26 -15.71 6.91 -3.39
N TYR A 27 -14.40 7.09 -3.58
CA TYR A 27 -13.71 8.33 -3.93
C TYR A 27 -13.72 9.35 -2.78
N ASP A 28 -12.65 10.12 -2.66
CA ASP A 28 -12.45 11.11 -1.59
C ASP A 28 -12.65 10.57 -0.15
N CYS A 29 -12.52 9.25 0.07
CA CYS A 29 -12.86 8.57 1.31
C CYS A 29 -14.30 8.85 1.79
N LEU A 30 -15.26 8.91 0.86
CA LEU A 30 -16.67 9.14 1.18
C LEU A 30 -17.30 8.03 2.04
N ALA A 31 -16.74 6.81 1.98
CA ALA A 31 -17.15 5.69 2.82
C ALA A 31 -15.92 5.03 3.46
N GLU A 32 -16.14 4.49 4.67
CA GLU A 32 -15.14 3.72 5.39
C GLU A 32 -15.70 2.36 5.81
N ALA A 33 -14.86 1.35 5.89
CA ALA A 33 -15.19 0.04 6.44
C ALA A 33 -14.05 -0.51 7.30
N GLU A 34 -14.37 -1.10 8.45
CA GLU A 34 -13.38 -1.78 9.28
C GLU A 34 -13.05 -3.17 8.71
N VAL A 35 -11.76 -3.43 8.56
CA VAL A 35 -11.20 -4.72 8.14
C VAL A 35 -10.49 -5.33 9.33
N ASN A 36 -10.70 -6.62 9.57
CA ASN A 36 -9.99 -7.36 10.62
C ASN A 36 -8.96 -8.29 9.98
N TYR A 37 -7.71 -8.19 10.40
CA TYR A 37 -6.62 -9.06 9.99
C TYR A 37 -6.37 -10.10 11.06
N GLY A 38 -6.61 -11.37 10.73
CA GLY A 38 -6.41 -12.50 11.63
C GLY A 38 -4.93 -12.80 11.88
N ALA A 39 -4.65 -13.50 12.98
CA ALA A 39 -3.28 -13.86 13.38
C ALA A 39 -2.49 -14.61 12.29
N GLU A 40 -3.16 -15.47 11.51
CA GLU A 40 -2.52 -16.20 10.41
C GLU A 40 -2.11 -15.27 9.25
N GLN A 41 -2.99 -14.34 8.87
CA GLN A 41 -2.71 -13.33 7.83
C GLN A 41 -1.52 -12.45 8.24
N LEU A 42 -1.56 -11.95 9.48
CA LEU A 42 -0.50 -11.12 10.05
C LEU A 42 0.83 -11.88 10.16
N THR A 43 0.79 -13.16 10.53
CA THR A 43 1.98 -14.02 10.56
C THR A 43 2.60 -14.17 9.18
N ARG A 44 1.80 -14.38 8.13
CA ARG A 44 2.29 -14.46 6.75
C ARG A 44 2.98 -13.17 6.30
N VAL A 45 2.41 -12.01 6.65
CA VAL A 45 3.00 -10.70 6.32
C VAL A 45 4.32 -10.48 7.06
N ARG A 46 4.36 -10.77 8.37
CA ARG A 46 5.58 -10.72 9.18
C ARG A 46 6.68 -11.58 8.56
N ASP A 47 6.38 -12.83 8.23
CA ASP A 47 7.37 -13.78 7.74
C ASP A 47 7.87 -13.38 6.34
N LEU A 48 6.99 -12.82 5.50
CA LEU A 48 7.36 -12.26 4.20
C LEU A 48 8.36 -11.10 4.34
N LEU A 49 8.09 -10.15 5.25
CA LEU A 49 8.95 -8.97 5.45
C LEU A 49 10.24 -9.31 6.20
N GLY A 50 10.17 -10.21 7.18
CA GLY A 50 11.28 -10.53 8.09
C GLY A 50 12.48 -11.22 7.43
N VAL A 51 12.35 -11.68 6.19
CA VAL A 51 13.46 -12.27 5.41
C VAL A 51 14.15 -11.27 4.48
N ALA A 52 13.75 -9.99 4.49
CA ALA A 52 14.44 -8.93 3.75
C ALA A 52 15.83 -8.65 4.35
N ARG A 53 16.86 -8.61 3.50
CA ARG A 53 18.25 -8.38 3.96
C ARG A 53 18.75 -6.96 3.72
N ASN A 54 18.02 -6.19 2.92
CA ASN A 54 18.35 -4.81 2.56
C ASN A 54 17.08 -4.06 2.15
N ALA A 55 17.22 -2.74 1.96
CA ALA A 55 16.10 -1.86 1.59
C ALA A 55 15.44 -2.26 0.27
N ALA A 56 16.20 -2.67 -0.75
CA ALA A 56 15.62 -3.09 -2.02
C ALA A 56 14.74 -4.35 -1.87
N GLU A 57 15.23 -5.35 -1.12
CA GLU A 57 14.47 -6.56 -0.82
C GLU A 57 13.20 -6.27 0.02
N GLU A 58 13.25 -5.32 0.95
CA GLU A 58 12.09 -4.89 1.71
C GLU A 58 11.04 -4.23 0.82
N ARG A 59 11.44 -3.39 -0.14
CA ARG A 59 10.52 -2.76 -1.12
C ARG A 59 9.79 -3.79 -1.99
N GLU A 60 10.52 -4.80 -2.49
CA GLU A 60 9.91 -5.91 -3.26
C GLU A 60 8.86 -6.67 -2.43
N ARG A 61 9.14 -6.90 -1.14
CA ARG A 61 8.21 -7.59 -0.23
C ARG A 61 7.04 -6.70 0.17
N LEU A 62 7.25 -5.40 0.34
CA LEU A 62 6.19 -4.43 0.61
C LEU A 62 5.16 -4.38 -0.52
N SER A 63 5.62 -4.43 -1.78
CA SER A 63 4.74 -4.55 -2.94
C SER A 63 3.75 -5.70 -2.79
N LEU A 64 4.25 -6.89 -2.45
CA LEU A 64 3.43 -8.09 -2.24
C LEU A 64 2.55 -8.00 -0.97
N ALA A 65 3.12 -7.52 0.14
CA ALA A 65 2.43 -7.43 1.43
C ALA A 65 1.21 -6.51 1.36
N ILE A 66 1.35 -5.33 0.73
CA ILE A 66 0.24 -4.41 0.53
C ILE A 66 -0.84 -5.03 -0.37
N GLY A 67 -0.44 -5.75 -1.43
CA GLY A 67 -1.38 -6.51 -2.25
C GLY A 67 -2.18 -7.53 -1.44
N TRP A 68 -1.52 -8.33 -0.58
CA TRP A 68 -2.23 -9.29 0.27
C TRP A 68 -3.20 -8.62 1.25
N LEU A 69 -2.76 -7.55 1.92
CA LEU A 69 -3.57 -6.82 2.89
C LEU A 69 -4.81 -6.18 2.25
N LEU A 70 -4.67 -5.62 1.04
CA LEU A 70 -5.79 -5.08 0.27
C LEU A 70 -6.71 -6.18 -0.26
N GLY A 71 -6.16 -7.32 -0.67
CA GLY A 71 -6.96 -8.47 -1.11
C GLY A 71 -7.83 -9.03 0.02
N TRP A 72 -7.26 -9.22 1.21
CA TRP A 72 -8.02 -9.64 2.40
C TRP A 72 -9.01 -8.57 2.89
N ALA A 73 -8.73 -7.29 2.66
CA ALA A 73 -9.71 -6.23 2.87
C ALA A 73 -10.86 -6.31 1.86
N GLY A 74 -10.58 -6.62 0.59
CA GLY A 74 -11.58 -6.86 -0.45
C GLY A 74 -12.48 -8.07 -0.19
N GLU A 75 -11.99 -9.09 0.51
CA GLU A 75 -12.82 -10.22 0.97
C GLU A 75 -13.86 -9.80 2.03
N GLN A 76 -13.62 -8.70 2.75
CA GLN A 76 -14.46 -8.23 3.86
C GLN A 76 -15.31 -7.00 3.50
N THR A 77 -14.96 -6.31 2.43
CA THR A 77 -15.50 -4.98 2.10
C THR A 77 -15.79 -4.84 0.61
N PRO A 78 -16.55 -3.81 0.21
CA PRO A 78 -16.87 -3.57 -1.21
C PRO A 78 -15.64 -3.31 -2.10
N ILE A 79 -14.47 -3.02 -1.54
CA ILE A 79 -13.26 -2.68 -2.33
C ILE A 79 -12.74 -3.82 -3.21
N SER A 80 -13.27 -5.03 -3.10
CA SER A 80 -13.01 -6.09 -4.08
C SER A 80 -13.49 -5.75 -5.50
N ALA A 81 -14.42 -4.80 -5.63
CA ALA A 81 -14.90 -4.32 -6.92
C ALA A 81 -13.98 -3.26 -7.57
N ASP A 82 -12.98 -2.77 -6.84
CA ASP A 82 -12.04 -1.74 -7.29
C ASP A 82 -11.18 -2.21 -8.48
N ARG A 83 -10.98 -1.30 -9.44
CA ARG A 83 -10.26 -1.54 -10.69
C ARG A 83 -9.15 -0.53 -10.84
N GLY A 84 -7.99 -1.04 -11.25
CA GLY A 84 -6.79 -0.22 -11.38
C GLY A 84 -7.01 0.98 -12.31
N GLY A 85 -6.50 2.13 -11.88
CA GLY A 85 -6.41 3.32 -12.70
C GLY A 85 -7.71 4.11 -12.93
N ASN A 86 -8.78 3.82 -12.20
CA ASN A 86 -10.10 4.45 -12.35
C ASN A 86 -10.70 4.36 -13.78
N PHE A 87 -10.27 3.39 -14.59
CA PHE A 87 -10.65 3.32 -16.01
C PHE A 87 -11.98 2.60 -16.27
N ALA A 88 -12.55 1.91 -15.28
CA ALA A 88 -13.71 1.02 -15.47
C ALA A 88 -14.66 0.92 -14.26
N ASP A 89 -14.61 1.89 -13.34
CA ASP A 89 -15.26 1.85 -12.03
C ASP A 89 -16.26 3.01 -11.82
N ASP A 90 -16.67 3.73 -12.88
CA ASP A 90 -17.67 4.78 -12.71
C ASP A 90 -19.02 4.21 -12.23
N GLY A 91 -19.53 4.73 -11.11
CA GLY A 91 -20.72 4.24 -10.43
C GLY A 91 -20.58 2.90 -9.69
N VAL A 92 -19.39 2.28 -9.67
CA VAL A 92 -19.17 1.01 -8.97
C VAL A 92 -19.04 1.24 -7.46
N PHE A 93 -19.90 0.58 -6.68
CA PHE A 93 -19.82 0.59 -5.23
C PHE A 93 -18.58 -0.18 -4.77
N GLY A 94 -17.67 0.49 -4.04
CA GLY A 94 -16.39 -0.07 -3.62
C GLY A 94 -15.18 0.42 -4.42
N ARG A 95 -15.41 1.21 -5.48
CA ARG A 95 -14.33 1.85 -6.25
C ARG A 95 -13.42 2.70 -5.38
N MET A 96 -12.13 2.80 -5.74
CA MET A 96 -11.15 3.58 -4.99
C MET A 96 -10.41 4.55 -5.91
N ASP A 97 -10.34 5.83 -5.54
CA ASP A 97 -9.48 6.79 -6.22
C ASP A 97 -8.09 6.90 -5.57
N CYS A 98 -7.25 7.79 -6.10
CA CYS A 98 -5.92 8.01 -5.54
C CYS A 98 -5.92 8.46 -4.06
N ILE A 99 -6.99 9.10 -3.58
CA ILE A 99 -7.12 9.53 -2.17
C ILE A 99 -7.46 8.32 -1.30
N ASP A 100 -8.40 7.48 -1.73
CA ASP A 100 -8.76 6.23 -1.05
C ASP A 100 -7.54 5.31 -0.93
N HIS A 101 -6.83 5.11 -2.04
CA HIS A 101 -5.65 4.25 -2.10
C HIS A 101 -4.49 4.80 -1.27
N SER A 102 -4.16 6.09 -1.38
CA SER A 102 -3.06 6.68 -0.62
C SER A 102 -3.34 6.69 0.88
N THR A 103 -4.59 6.97 1.28
CA THR A 103 -5.02 6.94 2.69
C THR A 103 -4.96 5.52 3.25
N THR A 104 -5.61 4.57 2.58
CA THR A 104 -5.67 3.17 3.01
C THR A 104 -4.27 2.55 3.05
N THR A 105 -3.46 2.75 2.01
CA THR A 105 -2.09 2.21 1.97
C THR A 105 -1.20 2.82 3.04
N THR A 106 -1.35 4.11 3.35
CA THR A 106 -0.62 4.74 4.47
C THR A 106 -1.00 4.13 5.80
N ARG A 107 -2.30 3.90 6.06
CA ARG A 107 -2.78 3.21 7.27
C ARG A 107 -2.17 1.80 7.38
N LEU A 108 -2.15 1.05 6.28
CA LEU A 108 -1.54 -0.29 6.24
C LEU A 108 -0.05 -0.25 6.52
N LEU A 109 0.70 0.66 5.89
CA LEU A 109 2.13 0.83 6.15
C LEU A 109 2.40 1.20 7.62
N ARG A 110 1.58 2.07 8.22
CA ARG A 110 1.67 2.43 9.65
C ARG A 110 1.36 1.24 10.56
N LEU A 111 0.44 0.36 10.19
CA LEU A 111 0.21 -0.90 10.90
C LEU A 111 1.50 -1.73 10.92
N LEU A 112 2.14 -1.94 9.76
CA LEU A 112 3.41 -2.69 9.64
C LEU A 112 4.54 -2.03 10.44
N GLU A 113 4.63 -0.70 10.42
CA GLU A 113 5.60 0.07 11.20
C GLU A 113 5.37 -0.08 12.71
N SER A 114 4.11 -0.07 13.17
CA SER A 114 3.75 -0.22 14.59
C SER A 114 4.16 -1.59 15.15
N HIS A 115 4.14 -2.63 14.31
CA HIS A 115 4.65 -3.96 14.62
C HIS A 115 6.17 -4.09 14.54
N ARG A 116 6.86 -3.02 14.09
CA ARG A 116 8.31 -2.99 13.82
C ARG A 116 8.73 -4.03 12.77
N TRP A 117 7.88 -4.25 11.76
CA TRP A 117 8.21 -5.16 10.66
C TRP A 117 8.94 -4.48 9.50
N LEU A 118 9.04 -3.15 9.52
CA LEU A 118 9.88 -2.38 8.62
C LEU A 118 11.25 -2.20 9.26
N SER A 119 12.27 -2.81 8.67
CA SER A 119 13.65 -2.76 9.16
C SER A 119 14.48 -1.69 8.45
N PHE A 120 14.14 -1.38 7.19
CA PHE A 120 14.94 -0.49 6.36
C PHE A 120 14.24 0.82 6.01
N HIS A 121 12.93 0.93 6.24
CA HIS A 121 12.16 2.13 5.93
C HIS A 121 11.30 2.60 7.10
N ARG A 122 11.02 3.90 7.11
CA ARG A 122 9.97 4.53 7.91
C ARG A 122 8.88 5.07 7.01
N VAL A 123 7.67 5.15 7.53
CA VAL A 123 6.50 5.66 6.79
C VAL A 123 6.43 7.18 6.94
N LEU A 124 6.09 7.87 5.86
CA LEU A 124 5.88 9.32 5.83
C LEU A 124 4.42 9.64 5.52
N GLU A 125 4.07 10.93 5.60
CA GLU A 125 2.77 11.41 5.10
C GLU A 125 2.65 11.20 3.58
N PRO A 126 1.43 11.03 3.04
CA PRO A 126 1.21 10.88 1.60
C PRO A 126 1.85 12.00 0.77
N VAL A 127 2.35 11.62 -0.41
CA VAL A 127 2.92 12.55 -1.38
C VAL A 127 1.90 12.90 -2.45
N ARG A 128 2.02 14.12 -3.00
CA ARG A 128 1.22 14.61 -4.12
C ARG A 128 2.09 14.87 -5.35
N ARG A 129 1.63 14.41 -6.51
CA ARG A 129 2.14 14.77 -7.84
C ARG A 129 1.07 15.57 -8.58
N VAL A 130 1.52 16.56 -9.35
CA VAL A 130 0.67 17.32 -10.28
C VAL A 130 1.38 17.34 -11.63
N LEU A 131 0.84 16.62 -12.61
CA LEU A 131 1.32 16.66 -14.00
C LEU A 131 0.40 17.54 -14.84
N TYR A 132 0.97 18.18 -15.87
CA TYR A 132 0.27 19.04 -16.82
C TYR A 132 -0.62 20.14 -16.20
N LEU A 133 -0.39 20.50 -14.92
CA LEU A 133 -1.17 21.45 -14.10
C LEU A 133 -2.57 20.98 -13.65
N PHE A 134 -3.04 19.79 -14.03
CA PHE A 134 -4.39 19.30 -13.66
C PHE A 134 -4.45 17.82 -13.27
N GLU A 135 -3.45 17.01 -13.59
CA GLU A 135 -3.41 15.61 -13.19
C GLU A 135 -2.84 15.49 -11.77
N VAL A 136 -3.73 15.67 -10.80
CA VAL A 136 -3.40 15.49 -9.38
C VAL A 136 -3.45 14.00 -9.05
N HIS A 137 -2.37 13.48 -8.47
CA HIS A 137 -2.29 12.10 -8.01
C HIS A 137 -1.65 12.05 -6.62
N TYR A 138 -2.20 11.23 -5.74
CA TYR A 138 -1.70 11.00 -4.39
C TYR A 138 -1.18 9.59 -4.22
N SER A 139 -0.14 9.41 -3.41
CA SER A 139 0.39 8.08 -3.09
C SER A 139 0.95 8.01 -1.67
N ALA A 140 0.89 6.83 -1.07
CA ALA A 140 1.61 6.56 0.17
C ALA A 140 3.13 6.57 -0.10
N GLN A 141 3.94 6.93 0.89
CA GLN A 141 5.39 6.96 0.71
C GLN A 141 6.17 6.47 1.93
N ILE A 142 7.34 5.92 1.64
CA ILE A 142 8.32 5.45 2.62
C ILE A 142 9.67 6.09 2.36
N GLU A 143 10.48 6.21 3.41
CA GLU A 143 11.83 6.76 3.37
C GLU A 143 12.82 5.75 3.93
N GLU A 144 13.89 5.50 3.20
CA GLU A 144 14.97 4.61 3.61
C GLU A 144 15.70 5.21 4.82
N ILE A 145 15.86 4.41 5.87
CA ILE A 145 16.57 4.80 7.09
C ILE A 145 18.05 4.51 6.88
N GLU A 146 18.93 5.46 7.20
CA GLU A 146 20.38 5.24 7.13
C GLU A 146 20.80 4.03 7.98
N SER A 147 21.41 3.04 7.34
CA SER A 147 22.10 1.98 8.07
C SER A 147 23.33 2.57 8.75
N LEU A 148 23.49 2.29 10.05
CA LEU A 148 24.69 2.63 10.82
C LEU A 148 26.00 2.07 10.23
N THR A 149 25.93 1.18 9.23
CA THR A 149 27.08 0.56 8.58
C THR A 149 27.62 1.32 7.36
N THR A 150 26.87 2.28 6.83
CA THR A 150 27.21 3.02 5.59
C THR A 150 27.34 4.52 5.80
N ALA A 151 27.82 4.94 6.99
CA ALA A 151 28.12 6.33 7.32
C ALA A 151 29.33 6.85 6.54
N SER A 152 29.16 7.01 5.22
CA SER A 152 30.02 7.79 4.35
C SER A 152 29.22 8.23 3.12
N ALA A 153 28.30 9.17 3.33
CA ALA A 153 27.83 10.05 2.28
C ALA A 153 27.64 11.44 2.88
N LEU A 154 28.35 12.42 2.33
CA LEU A 154 28.10 13.83 2.61
C LEU A 154 26.63 14.16 2.27
N ALA A 155 25.82 14.46 3.30
CA ALA A 155 24.60 15.27 3.26
C ALA A 155 23.60 15.03 2.11
N ALA A 156 23.46 13.80 1.60
CA ALA A 156 22.36 13.47 0.69
C ALA A 156 21.08 13.26 1.49
N ALA A 157 19.95 13.80 1.02
CA ALA A 157 18.65 13.51 1.61
C ALA A 157 18.37 11.99 1.49
N PRO A 158 17.72 11.38 2.50
CA PRO A 158 17.39 9.95 2.47
C PRO A 158 16.49 9.61 1.26
N ALA A 159 16.71 8.43 0.68
CA ALA A 159 15.98 7.97 -0.49
C ALA A 159 14.51 7.73 -0.16
N ARG A 160 13.61 8.21 -1.03
CA ARG A 160 12.15 8.07 -0.87
C ARG A 160 11.54 7.27 -2.00
N TYR A 161 10.52 6.50 -1.66
CA TYR A 161 9.80 5.65 -2.57
C TYR A 161 8.29 5.79 -2.33
N VAL A 162 7.51 5.76 -3.40
CA VAL A 162 6.06 5.61 -3.30
C VAL A 162 5.69 4.15 -3.15
N VAL A 163 4.56 3.89 -2.50
CA VAL A 163 3.90 2.58 -2.44
C VAL A 163 2.48 2.82 -2.93
N ASP A 164 2.29 2.66 -4.24
CA ASP A 164 1.10 3.07 -4.94
C ASP A 164 0.24 1.86 -5.34
N SER A 165 -0.87 1.67 -4.66
CA SER A 165 -1.83 0.59 -4.94
C SER A 165 -2.83 0.93 -6.04
N TRP A 166 -2.86 2.17 -6.54
CA TRP A 166 -3.91 2.67 -7.44
C TRP A 166 -3.85 2.07 -8.84
N PHE A 167 -2.64 1.72 -9.31
CA PHE A 167 -2.46 1.34 -10.71
C PHE A 167 -3.11 0.01 -11.09
N ARG A 168 -3.36 -0.91 -10.14
CA ARG A 168 -3.76 -2.28 -10.44
C ARG A 168 -5.03 -2.63 -9.67
N ASP A 169 -5.79 -3.61 -10.17
CA ASP A 169 -6.98 -4.14 -9.48
C ASP A 169 -6.71 -4.52 -8.03
N ASN A 170 -7.76 -4.50 -7.21
CA ASN A 170 -7.67 -4.85 -5.80
C ASN A 170 -6.94 -6.19 -5.55
N GLY A 171 -6.09 -6.19 -4.53
CA GLY A 171 -5.32 -7.37 -4.13
C GLY A 171 -4.07 -7.65 -4.97
N ARG A 172 -3.84 -6.90 -6.05
CA ARG A 172 -2.59 -7.00 -6.82
C ARG A 172 -1.45 -6.30 -6.07
N PRO A 173 -0.19 -6.73 -6.29
CA PRO A 173 0.96 -6.09 -5.64
C PRO A 173 1.00 -4.59 -5.93
N ALA A 174 1.28 -3.76 -4.93
CA ALA A 174 1.40 -2.32 -5.10
C ALA A 174 2.64 -1.95 -5.92
N VAL A 175 2.60 -0.85 -6.67
CA VAL A 175 3.77 -0.32 -7.37
C VAL A 175 4.68 0.35 -6.34
N VAL A 176 5.93 -0.11 -6.22
CA VAL A 176 6.93 0.51 -5.35
C VAL A 176 8.05 1.07 -6.21
N MET A 177 8.17 2.39 -6.29
CA MET A 177 9.15 3.06 -7.16
C MET A 177 9.76 4.30 -6.51
N ALA A 178 10.93 4.71 -7.01
CA ALA A 178 11.62 5.89 -6.52
C ALA A 178 10.75 7.14 -6.70
N LEU A 179 10.69 7.98 -5.68
CA LEU A 179 9.87 9.18 -5.68
C LEU A 179 10.17 10.10 -6.88
N PRO A 180 11.44 10.36 -7.29
CA PRO A 180 11.71 11.18 -8.47
C PRO A 180 11.10 10.60 -9.76
N SER A 181 11.23 9.30 -9.99
CA SER A 181 10.64 8.62 -11.15
C SER A 181 9.11 8.71 -11.16
N TRP A 182 8.48 8.55 -9.99
CA TRP A 182 7.04 8.76 -9.87
C TRP A 182 6.68 10.21 -10.13
N LEU A 183 7.37 11.20 -9.56
CA LEU A 183 7.11 12.62 -9.83
C LEU A 183 7.24 13.00 -11.31
N ASP A 184 8.14 12.33 -12.05
CA ASP A 184 8.33 12.49 -13.49
C ASP A 184 7.23 11.81 -14.34
N GLY A 185 6.25 11.17 -13.71
CA GLY A 185 5.11 10.57 -14.39
C GLY A 185 5.28 9.11 -14.77
N GLN A 186 6.26 8.38 -14.22
CA GLN A 186 6.31 6.93 -14.40
C GLN A 186 5.18 6.22 -13.62
N GLY A 187 4.92 4.96 -13.99
CA GLY A 187 3.95 4.08 -13.33
C GLY A 187 2.63 3.95 -14.07
N TRP A 188 2.30 4.82 -15.03
CA TRP A 188 1.08 4.68 -15.84
C TRP A 188 1.07 3.40 -16.67
N GLU A 189 2.23 2.93 -17.11
CA GLU A 189 2.37 1.64 -17.80
C GLU A 189 1.85 0.46 -16.96
N GLU A 190 1.85 0.60 -15.63
CA GLU A 190 1.40 -0.42 -14.69
C GLU A 190 -0.14 -0.54 -14.64
N SER A 191 -0.85 0.47 -15.13
CA SER A 191 -2.32 0.45 -15.23
C SER A 191 -2.84 -0.34 -16.43
N GLY A 192 -1.96 -0.82 -17.31
CA GLY A 192 -2.36 -1.47 -18.55
C GLY A 192 -2.99 -0.51 -19.57
N VAL A 193 -3.06 0.79 -19.26
CA VAL A 193 -3.49 1.84 -20.18
C VAL A 193 -2.28 2.43 -20.87
N SER A 194 -2.24 2.29 -22.21
CA SER A 194 -1.29 3.04 -23.03
C SER A 194 -1.63 4.52 -22.97
N VAL A 195 -0.91 5.27 -22.13
CA VAL A 195 -0.89 6.73 -22.21
C VAL A 195 -0.23 7.07 -23.54
N VAL A 196 -1.03 7.52 -24.50
CA VAL A 196 -0.49 8.12 -25.72
C VAL A 196 0.21 9.39 -25.27
N ALA A 197 1.53 9.32 -25.17
CA ALA A 197 2.35 10.51 -24.93
C ALA A 197 1.95 11.54 -26.00
N GLY A 198 1.37 12.65 -25.55
CA GLY A 198 0.97 13.77 -26.41
C GLY A 198 2.22 14.40 -27.02
N GLY A 199 2.75 13.78 -28.06
CA GLY A 199 3.72 14.38 -28.96
C GLY A 199 3.01 15.42 -29.81
N LEU A 200 3.31 16.69 -29.58
CA LEU A 200 3.12 17.73 -30.58
C LEU A 200 4.02 17.38 -31.77
N GLY A 201 3.45 16.76 -32.79
CA GLY A 201 4.11 16.34 -34.02
C GLY A 201 3.13 16.32 -35.18
N ASP A 202 3.44 17.19 -36.13
CA ASP A 202 2.87 17.42 -37.47
C ASP A 202 2.07 16.31 -38.20
N GLY A 203 1.14 16.78 -39.06
CA GLY A 203 1.02 16.18 -40.40
C GLY A 203 -0.32 15.56 -40.82
N SER A 204 -1.26 16.43 -41.22
CA SER A 204 -2.26 16.27 -42.31
C SER A 204 -3.46 15.32 -42.17
N PRO A 205 -4.63 15.72 -42.72
CA PRO A 205 -5.86 14.92 -42.72
C PRO A 205 -5.87 13.92 -43.89
N ILE A 206 -6.47 12.75 -43.68
CA ILE A 206 -6.91 11.89 -44.79
C ILE A 206 -8.43 11.92 -44.85
N GLU A 207 -8.92 12.44 -45.98
CA GLU A 207 -10.29 12.34 -46.46
C GLU A 207 -10.62 10.89 -46.89
N HIS A 208 -11.92 10.56 -46.75
CA HIS A 208 -12.70 9.43 -47.28
C HIS A 208 -12.62 8.09 -46.55
#